data_AF-A0A3T2V1Z9-F1
#
_entry.id   AF-A0A3T2V1Z9-F1
#
_cell.length_a   1.000
_cell.length_b   1.000
_cell.length_c   1.000
_cell.angle_alpha   90.00
_cell.angle_beta   90.00
_cell.angle_gamma   90.00
#
_symmetry.space_group_name_H-M   'P 1'
#
loop_
_entity.id
_entity.type
_entity.pdbx_description
1 polymer ?
#
loop_
_entity_poly.entity_id
_entity_poly.type
_entity_poly.pdbx_seq_one_letter_code
_entity_poly.pdbx_strand_id
1 'polypeptide(L)'
;MSHRARHQLLALPGIIFLVLFPIILSLWIAFLWAKSEVNNQLRTFAQLALDKSELVIRQADLVSDAAERYQGQVCTPAHQKRMLNIIRGYLYINELIYARDNHFLCSSLIAPVNGYTIAPADYKREPNVSIYYYRDTPFSSGYKMTYMQRGNYVAVINPLFWSEVMSDDPTLQWGVYDTVTKTFFSLSKEASAATFSPLIHLKDLTVQRNGYLYATVYSTKRPIAAIVATSYQRLITHFYNHL
;
A
#
# COMPACT_ATOMS: atom_id res chain seq x y z
N MET A 1 -41.69 -55.42 -23.02
CA MET A 1 -41.28 -54.58 -21.86
C MET A 1 -41.09 -53.15 -22.36
N SER A 2 -41.84 -52.19 -21.79
CA SER A 2 -42.35 -51.03 -22.54
C SER A 2 -41.36 -49.84 -22.62
N HIS A 3 -41.16 -49.32 -23.85
CA HIS A 3 -40.52 -48.03 -24.12
C HIS A 3 -41.17 -46.86 -23.34
N ARG A 4 -42.47 -47.00 -22.99
CA ARG A 4 -43.26 -45.99 -22.27
C ARG A 4 -42.82 -45.76 -20.83
N ALA A 5 -42.48 -46.83 -20.10
CA ALA A 5 -41.98 -46.71 -18.72
C ALA A 5 -40.59 -46.02 -18.70
N ARG A 6 -39.75 -46.29 -19.71
CA ARG A 6 -38.41 -45.70 -19.86
C ARG A 6 -38.45 -44.20 -20.16
N HIS A 7 -39.43 -43.73 -20.96
CA HIS A 7 -39.64 -42.29 -21.20
C HIS A 7 -40.20 -41.56 -19.97
N GLN A 8 -41.09 -42.17 -19.18
CA GLN A 8 -41.63 -41.56 -17.95
C GLN A 8 -40.57 -41.47 -16.82
N LEU A 9 -39.66 -42.45 -16.74
CA LEU A 9 -38.54 -42.45 -15.79
C LEU A 9 -37.45 -41.40 -16.10
N LEU A 10 -37.32 -40.95 -17.36
CA LEU A 10 -36.39 -39.89 -17.78
C LEU A 10 -37.04 -38.50 -17.89
N ALA A 11 -38.36 -38.42 -18.02
CA ALA A 11 -39.08 -37.15 -18.16
C ALA A 11 -39.05 -36.29 -16.87
N LEU A 12 -39.20 -36.91 -15.70
CA LEU A 12 -39.15 -36.23 -14.41
C LEU A 12 -37.81 -35.52 -14.15
N PRO A 13 -36.63 -36.18 -14.24
CA PRO A 13 -35.35 -35.51 -14.10
C PRO A 13 -35.10 -34.47 -15.21
N GLY A 14 -35.59 -34.70 -16.43
CA GLY A 14 -35.51 -33.72 -17.53
C GLY A 14 -36.26 -32.42 -17.26
N ILE A 15 -37.47 -32.49 -16.67
CA ILE A 15 -38.27 -31.32 -16.29
C ILE A 15 -37.63 -30.58 -15.10
N ILE A 16 -37.16 -31.31 -14.09
CA ILE A 16 -36.44 -30.73 -12.95
C ILE A 16 -35.21 -29.97 -13.44
N PHE A 17 -34.45 -30.55 -14.37
CA PHE A 17 -33.31 -29.88 -14.99
C PHE A 17 -33.75 -28.64 -15.76
N LEU A 18 -34.82 -28.70 -16.56
CA LEU A 18 -35.31 -27.56 -17.35
C LEU A 18 -35.69 -26.34 -16.49
N VAL A 19 -36.20 -26.58 -15.28
CA VAL A 19 -36.62 -25.51 -14.35
C VAL A 19 -35.48 -25.07 -13.44
N LEU A 20 -34.71 -26.00 -12.86
CA LEU A 20 -33.64 -25.66 -11.91
C LEU A 20 -32.39 -25.14 -12.61
N PHE A 21 -32.04 -25.65 -13.78
CA PHE A 21 -30.84 -25.24 -14.51
C PHE A 21 -30.79 -23.72 -14.80
N PRO A 22 -31.82 -23.06 -15.36
CA PRO A 22 -31.77 -21.61 -15.59
C PRO A 22 -31.65 -20.81 -14.28
N ILE A 23 -32.22 -21.29 -13.18
CA ILE A 23 -32.08 -20.66 -11.86
C ILE A 23 -30.64 -20.79 -11.36
N ILE A 24 -30.09 -22.01 -11.35
CA ILE A 24 -28.71 -22.29 -10.93
C ILE A 24 -27.73 -21.49 -11.79
N LEU A 25 -27.94 -21.46 -13.11
CA LEU A 25 -27.11 -20.72 -14.04
C LEU A 25 -27.17 -19.21 -13.78
N SER A 26 -28.35 -18.66 -13.51
CA SER A 26 -28.52 -17.24 -13.16
C SER A 26 -27.79 -16.89 -11.86
N LEU A 27 -27.92 -17.73 -10.82
CA LEU A 27 -27.19 -17.57 -9.56
C LEU A 27 -25.67 -17.65 -9.76
N TRP A 28 -25.21 -18.59 -10.59
CA TRP A 28 -23.80 -18.76 -10.89
C TRP A 28 -23.22 -17.55 -11.63
N ILE A 29 -23.93 -17.04 -12.64
CA ILE A 29 -23.57 -15.83 -13.37
C ILE A 29 -23.52 -14.65 -12.40
N ALA A 30 -24.59 -14.41 -11.61
CA ALA A 30 -24.63 -13.33 -10.63
C ALA A 30 -23.45 -13.38 -9.63
N PHE A 31 -23.06 -14.58 -9.19
CA PHE A 31 -21.91 -14.76 -8.32
C PHE A 31 -20.59 -14.40 -9.00
N LEU A 32 -20.40 -14.79 -10.27
CA LEU A 32 -19.22 -14.41 -11.06
C LEU A 32 -19.14 -12.89 -11.26
N TRP A 33 -20.26 -12.23 -11.55
CA TRP A 33 -20.32 -10.77 -11.68
C TRP A 33 -19.96 -10.08 -10.36
N ALA A 34 -20.58 -10.48 -9.24
CA ALA A 34 -20.28 -9.92 -7.93
C ALA A 34 -18.79 -10.05 -7.58
N LYS A 35 -18.17 -11.19 -7.89
CA LYS A 35 -16.73 -11.41 -7.66
C LYS A 35 -15.88 -10.51 -8.54
N SER A 36 -16.22 -10.38 -9.82
CA SER A 36 -15.50 -9.50 -10.74
C SER A 36 -15.56 -8.04 -10.29
N GLU A 37 -16.73 -7.57 -9.87
CA GLU A 37 -16.94 -6.18 -9.43
C GLU A 37 -16.12 -5.86 -8.18
N VAL A 38 -16.22 -6.68 -7.13
CA VAL A 38 -15.44 -6.48 -5.90
C VAL A 38 -13.94 -6.52 -6.20
N ASN A 39 -13.48 -7.45 -7.02
CA ASN A 39 -12.08 -7.50 -7.43
C ASN A 39 -11.64 -6.21 -8.16
N ASN A 40 -12.48 -5.67 -9.05
CA ASN A 40 -12.18 -4.44 -9.77
C ASN A 40 -12.10 -3.23 -8.82
N GLN A 41 -13.00 -3.15 -7.83
CA GLN A 41 -12.96 -2.13 -6.79
C GLN A 41 -11.68 -2.21 -5.96
N LEU A 42 -11.30 -3.41 -5.50
CA LEU A 42 -10.05 -3.60 -4.74
C LEU A 42 -8.81 -3.23 -5.54
N ARG A 43 -8.76 -3.58 -6.84
CA ARG A 43 -7.64 -3.20 -7.71
C ARG A 43 -7.58 -1.69 -7.93
N THR A 44 -8.72 -1.03 -8.09
CA THR A 44 -8.80 0.44 -8.20
C THR A 44 -8.29 1.09 -6.93
N PHE A 45 -8.70 0.61 -5.75
CA PHE A 45 -8.21 1.09 -4.47
C PHE A 45 -6.70 0.88 -4.32
N ALA A 46 -6.20 -0.31 -4.67
CA ALA A 46 -4.77 -0.62 -4.64
C ALA A 46 -3.97 0.32 -5.55
N GLN A 47 -4.51 0.64 -6.74
CA GLN A 47 -3.90 1.59 -7.66
C GLN A 47 -3.84 3.01 -7.05
N LEU A 48 -4.92 3.46 -6.40
CA LEU A 48 -4.94 4.75 -5.71
C LEU A 48 -3.88 4.81 -4.59
N ALA A 49 -3.71 3.72 -3.84
CA ALA A 49 -2.67 3.63 -2.81
C ALA A 49 -1.24 3.67 -3.41
N LEU A 50 -1.02 3.06 -4.58
CA LEU A 50 0.25 3.17 -5.30
C LEU A 50 0.49 4.58 -5.84
N ASP A 51 -0.51 5.20 -6.46
CA ASP A 51 -0.40 6.56 -7.00
C ASP A 51 -0.14 7.57 -5.88
N LYS A 52 -0.71 7.33 -4.69
CA LYS A 52 -0.40 8.07 -3.47
C LYS A 52 1.08 7.93 -3.08
N SER A 53 1.62 6.72 -3.07
CA SER A 53 3.04 6.48 -2.81
C SER A 53 3.93 7.22 -3.79
N GLU A 54 3.59 7.24 -5.08
CA GLU A 54 4.34 8.01 -6.09
C GLU A 54 4.34 9.51 -5.81
N LEU A 55 3.21 10.06 -5.34
CA LEU A 55 3.12 11.47 -4.95
C LEU A 55 4.02 11.78 -3.74
N VAL A 56 4.05 10.90 -2.74
CA VAL A 56 4.93 11.02 -1.55
C VAL A 56 6.39 11.03 -1.98
N ILE A 57 6.80 10.08 -2.84
CA ILE A 57 8.17 10.02 -3.36
C ILE A 57 8.52 11.29 -4.12
N ARG A 58 7.60 11.79 -4.96
CA ARG A 58 7.82 13.03 -5.70
C ARG A 58 8.04 14.22 -4.77
N GLN A 59 7.28 14.33 -3.67
CA GLN A 59 7.51 15.40 -2.70
C GLN A 59 8.87 15.26 -2.00
N ALA A 60 9.26 14.03 -1.63
CA ALA A 60 10.57 13.76 -1.04
C ALA A 60 11.71 14.17 -1.97
N ASP A 61 11.59 13.86 -3.27
CA ASP A 61 12.54 14.28 -4.30
C ASP A 61 12.61 15.82 -4.41
N LEU A 62 11.47 16.50 -4.43
CA LEU A 62 11.39 17.96 -4.56
C LEU A 62 11.97 18.71 -3.35
N VAL A 63 11.74 18.23 -2.12
CA VAL A 63 12.31 18.86 -0.92
C VAL A 63 13.82 18.71 -0.86
N SER A 64 14.36 17.54 -1.20
CA SER A 64 15.80 17.31 -1.25
C SER A 64 16.45 18.18 -2.34
N ASP A 65 15.87 18.22 -3.54
CA ASP A 65 16.38 19.04 -4.64
C ASP A 65 16.32 20.55 -4.33
N ALA A 66 15.34 20.99 -3.54
CA ALA A 66 15.24 22.39 -3.09
C ALA A 66 16.27 22.73 -2.00
N ALA A 67 16.62 21.77 -1.16
CA ALA A 67 17.55 21.94 -0.05
C ALA A 67 19.01 21.88 -0.49
N GLU A 68 19.35 21.05 -1.47
CA GLU A 68 20.69 21.01 -2.11
C GLU A 68 21.11 22.36 -2.73
N ARG A 69 20.17 23.26 -3.00
CA ARG A 69 20.47 24.61 -3.52
C ARG A 69 20.93 25.60 -2.44
N TYR A 70 20.96 25.21 -1.17
CA TYR A 70 21.41 26.07 -0.09
C TYR A 70 22.94 26.26 -0.15
N GLN A 71 23.39 27.52 -0.19
CA GLN A 71 24.81 27.88 -0.32
C GLN A 71 25.48 28.31 0.99
N GLY A 72 24.72 28.39 2.10
CA GLY A 72 25.25 28.80 3.39
C GLY A 72 25.87 27.65 4.18
N GLN A 73 26.34 27.94 5.40
CA GLN A 73 26.85 26.90 6.29
C GLN A 73 25.71 25.99 6.77
N VAL A 74 25.88 24.68 6.57
CA VAL A 74 24.95 23.63 7.00
C VAL A 74 24.87 23.55 8.52
N CYS A 75 23.76 23.04 9.02
CA CYS A 75 23.44 22.92 10.45
C CYS A 75 23.56 24.20 11.28
N THR A 76 23.39 25.36 10.65
CA THR A 76 23.16 26.65 11.33
C THR A 76 21.66 26.91 11.51
N PRO A 77 21.26 27.84 12.41
CA PRO A 77 19.85 28.25 12.52
C PRO A 77 19.26 28.75 11.19
N ALA A 78 20.07 29.40 10.35
CA ALA A 78 19.66 29.82 9.01
C ALA A 78 19.35 28.64 8.08
N HIS A 79 20.19 27.59 8.13
CA HIS A 79 19.97 26.36 7.39
C HIS A 79 18.69 25.63 7.86
N GLN A 80 18.50 25.48 9.17
CA GLN A 80 17.31 24.84 9.73
C GLN A 80 16.04 25.61 9.34
N LYS A 81 16.06 26.95 9.43
CA LYS A 81 14.96 27.80 8.97
C LYS A 81 14.68 27.63 7.48
N ARG A 82 15.72 27.47 6.66
CA ARG A 82 15.57 27.19 5.21
C ARG A 82 14.90 25.84 4.98
N MET A 83 15.37 24.77 5.63
CA MET A 83 14.77 23.44 5.55
C MET A 83 13.30 23.46 5.99
N LEU A 84 13.00 24.11 7.12
CA LEU A 84 11.63 24.27 7.62
C LEU A 84 10.73 24.99 6.62
N ASN A 85 11.22 26.07 5.99
CA ASN A 85 10.46 26.79 4.98
C ASN A 85 10.22 25.97 3.71
N ILE A 86 11.14 25.07 3.34
CA ILE A 86 10.94 24.15 2.21
C ILE A 86 9.80 23.19 2.52
N ILE A 87 9.85 22.47 3.66
CA ILE A 87 8.87 21.42 3.96
C ILE A 87 7.45 21.95 4.19
N ARG A 88 7.29 23.22 4.59
CA ARG A 88 5.96 23.86 4.76
C ARG A 88 5.10 23.86 3.49
N GLY A 89 5.70 23.72 2.31
CA GLY A 89 4.98 23.61 1.04
C GLY A 89 4.54 22.19 0.68
N TYR A 90 4.85 21.19 1.51
CA TYR A 90 4.67 19.77 1.19
C TYR A 90 3.92 19.04 2.30
N LEU A 91 2.82 18.39 1.92
CA LEU A 91 1.91 17.77 2.88
C LEU A 91 2.47 16.49 3.53
N TYR A 92 3.32 15.75 2.82
CA TYR A 92 3.73 14.40 3.25
C TYR A 92 5.12 14.34 3.87
N ILE A 93 5.79 15.48 3.99
CA ILE A 93 7.14 15.58 4.54
C ILE A 93 7.03 16.17 5.94
N ASN A 94 7.24 15.32 6.94
CA ASN A 94 7.17 15.72 8.35
C ASN A 94 8.38 16.56 8.75
N GLU A 95 9.55 16.19 8.24
CA GLU A 95 10.81 16.82 8.60
C GLU A 95 11.83 16.63 7.47
N LEU A 96 12.81 17.53 7.39
CA LEU A 96 13.96 17.38 6.50
C LEU A 96 15.24 17.36 7.33
N ILE A 97 16.07 16.35 7.11
CA ILE A 97 17.34 16.14 7.82
C ILE A 97 18.48 16.34 6.82
N TYR A 98 19.53 17.01 7.27
CA TYR A 98 20.83 17.01 6.59
C TYR A 98 21.71 15.91 7.17
N ALA A 99 22.28 15.11 6.27
CA ALA A 99 23.10 13.96 6.56
C ALA A 99 24.40 14.03 5.77
N ARG A 100 25.43 13.38 6.30
CA ARG A 100 26.62 13.01 5.56
C ARG A 100 26.70 11.49 5.61
N ASP A 101 26.55 10.85 4.45
CA ASP A 101 26.40 9.40 4.35
C ASP A 101 25.24 8.90 5.24
N ASN A 102 25.49 7.97 6.16
CA ASN A 102 24.49 7.48 7.13
C ASN A 102 24.50 8.23 8.47
N HIS A 103 25.18 9.38 8.55
CA HIS A 103 25.28 10.16 9.77
C HIS A 103 24.42 11.43 9.67
N PHE A 104 23.32 11.45 10.41
CA PHE A 104 22.33 12.50 10.42
C PHE A 104 22.73 13.59 11.41
N LEU A 105 22.92 14.81 10.93
CA LEU A 105 23.57 15.87 11.69
C LEU A 105 22.56 16.84 12.30
N CYS A 106 21.61 17.30 11.50
CA CYS A 106 20.60 18.27 11.94
C CYS A 106 19.36 18.17 11.08
N SER A 107 18.24 18.65 11.60
CA SER A 107 16.96 18.68 10.91
C SER A 107 16.35 20.07 10.90
N SER A 108 15.21 20.20 10.23
CA SER A 108 14.40 21.43 10.26
C SER A 108 13.92 21.84 11.66
N LEU A 109 13.99 20.95 12.66
CA LEU A 109 13.50 21.20 14.02
C LEU A 109 14.58 21.12 15.09
N ILE A 110 15.51 20.16 15.01
CA ILE A 110 16.51 19.90 16.06
C ILE A 110 17.91 19.69 15.47
N ALA A 111 18.94 19.88 16.27
CA ALA A 111 20.31 19.56 15.93
C ALA A 111 20.98 18.86 17.11
N PRO A 112 20.99 17.51 17.15
CA PRO A 112 21.65 16.75 18.21
C PRO A 112 23.16 17.08 18.23
N VAL A 113 23.74 17.24 19.42
CA VAL A 113 25.15 17.66 19.60
C VAL A 113 26.13 16.75 18.83
N ASN A 114 25.89 15.44 18.86
CA ASN A 114 26.77 14.44 18.24
C ASN A 114 26.19 13.85 16.94
N GLY A 115 25.11 14.42 16.41
CA GLY A 115 24.32 13.78 15.35
C GLY A 115 23.78 12.40 15.76
N TYR A 116 23.40 11.60 14.75
CA TYR A 116 22.90 10.24 14.92
C TYR A 116 23.29 9.39 13.72
N THR A 117 23.95 8.25 13.95
CA THR A 117 24.29 7.30 12.88
C THR A 117 23.17 6.28 12.73
N ILE A 118 22.50 6.30 11.58
CA ILE A 118 21.41 5.36 11.30
C ILE A 118 21.97 3.98 10.89
N ALA A 119 21.26 2.92 11.29
CA ALA A 119 21.52 1.57 10.83
C ALA A 119 21.41 1.48 9.29
N PRO A 120 22.00 0.45 8.64
CA PRO A 120 21.93 0.31 7.19
C PRO A 120 20.51 0.45 6.62
N ALA A 121 20.44 1.04 5.42
CA ALA A 121 19.21 1.22 4.68
C ALA A 121 18.60 -0.13 4.28
N ASP A 122 17.27 -0.22 4.31
CA ASP A 122 16.55 -1.42 3.86
C ASP A 122 16.56 -1.51 2.34
N TYR A 123 16.53 -0.36 1.66
CA TYR A 123 16.59 -0.26 0.21
C TYR A 123 17.60 0.78 -0.24
N LYS A 124 18.36 0.45 -1.28
CA LYS A 124 19.31 1.36 -1.94
C LYS A 124 19.07 1.37 -3.44
N ARG A 125 19.19 2.55 -4.04
CA ARG A 125 19.10 2.74 -5.49
C ARG A 125 20.12 3.77 -5.95
N GLU A 126 20.81 3.43 -7.02
CA GLU A 126 21.74 4.33 -7.69
C GLU A 126 21.04 5.63 -8.17
N PRO A 127 21.75 6.78 -8.20
CA PRO A 127 23.14 6.95 -7.77
C PRO A 127 23.32 7.19 -6.25
N ASN A 128 22.28 7.62 -5.53
CA ASN A 128 22.44 8.09 -4.15
C ASN A 128 21.14 8.09 -3.33
N VAL A 129 20.24 7.12 -3.58
CA VAL A 129 19.00 6.97 -2.82
C VAL A 129 19.13 5.85 -1.80
N SER A 130 18.81 6.16 -0.55
CA SER A 130 18.72 5.19 0.55
C SER A 130 17.40 5.36 1.27
N ILE A 131 16.69 4.27 1.53
CA ILE A 131 15.40 4.29 2.23
C ILE A 131 15.48 3.42 3.48
N TYR A 132 15.00 3.97 4.58
CA TYR A 132 14.97 3.34 5.89
C TYR A 132 13.51 3.27 6.35
N TYR A 133 12.98 2.05 6.49
CA TYR A 133 11.60 1.80 6.87
C TYR A 133 11.46 1.70 8.40
N TYR A 134 10.42 2.32 8.96
CA TYR A 134 10.03 2.19 10.36
C TYR A 134 11.17 2.38 11.40
N ARG A 135 12.04 3.37 11.19
CA ARG A 135 13.12 3.68 12.13
C ARG A 135 12.64 4.64 13.21
N ASP A 136 12.97 4.33 14.46
CA ASP A 136 12.86 5.26 15.58
C ASP A 136 14.22 5.96 15.73
N THR A 137 14.22 7.28 15.61
CA THR A 137 15.45 8.09 15.67
C THR A 137 15.23 9.28 16.58
N PRO A 138 16.30 9.93 17.08
CA PRO A 138 16.17 11.14 17.89
C PRO A 138 15.38 12.28 17.23
N PHE A 139 15.28 12.30 15.90
CA PHE A 139 14.52 13.28 15.13
C PHE A 139 13.00 13.06 15.20
N SER A 140 12.55 11.84 15.49
CA SER A 140 11.13 11.50 15.64
C SER A 140 10.94 10.50 16.76
N SER A 141 11.46 10.84 17.94
CA SER A 141 11.52 9.93 19.10
C SER A 141 10.16 9.33 19.45
N GLY A 142 10.09 8.00 19.50
CA GLY A 142 8.88 7.26 19.83
C GLY A 142 7.93 7.04 18.66
N TYR A 143 8.28 7.54 17.47
CA TYR A 143 7.52 7.35 16.24
C TYR A 143 8.39 6.71 15.17
N LYS A 144 8.01 5.50 14.75
CA LYS A 144 8.71 4.77 13.68
C LYS A 144 8.36 5.40 12.33
N MET A 145 9.29 6.18 11.78
CA MET A 145 9.11 6.90 10.52
C MET A 145 9.81 6.19 9.36
N THR A 146 9.43 6.57 8.14
CA THR A 146 10.19 6.25 6.93
C THR A 146 11.12 7.41 6.60
N TYR A 147 12.38 7.10 6.30
CA TYR A 147 13.40 8.08 5.96
C TYR A 147 13.82 7.82 4.52
N MET A 148 13.64 8.81 3.64
CA MET A 148 14.08 8.73 2.25
C MET A 148 15.22 9.71 2.03
N GLN A 149 16.44 9.18 1.98
CA GLN A 149 17.65 9.92 1.71
C GLN A 149 17.91 10.00 0.21
N ARG A 150 18.23 11.21 -0.25
CA ARG A 150 18.74 11.48 -1.59
C ARG A 150 19.87 12.51 -1.47
N GLY A 151 21.08 12.09 -1.79
CA GLY A 151 22.27 12.91 -1.54
C GLY A 151 22.48 13.15 -0.04
N ASN A 152 22.62 14.43 0.34
CA ASN A 152 22.86 14.82 1.73
C ASN A 152 21.57 15.18 2.49
N TYR A 153 20.40 15.01 1.87
CA TYR A 153 19.13 15.31 2.52
C TYR A 153 18.24 14.09 2.66
N VAL A 154 17.55 14.02 3.79
CA VAL A 154 16.66 12.92 4.17
C VAL A 154 15.29 13.47 4.49
N ALA A 155 14.30 13.08 3.69
CA ALA A 155 12.91 13.38 3.94
C ALA A 155 12.35 12.38 4.96
N VAL A 156 11.79 12.89 6.06
CA VAL A 156 11.10 12.10 7.08
C VAL A 156 9.62 12.07 6.76
N ILE A 157 9.07 10.86 6.68
CA ILE A 157 7.71 10.61 6.18
C ILE A 157 6.99 9.67 7.13
N ASN A 158 5.79 10.05 7.55
CA ASN A 158 4.92 9.15 8.30
C ASN A 158 4.53 7.95 7.43
N PRO A 159 4.74 6.69 7.87
CA PRO A 159 4.39 5.50 7.10
C PRO A 159 2.95 5.46 6.59
N LEU A 160 2.00 6.08 7.28
CA LEU A 160 0.59 6.15 6.83
C LEU A 160 0.44 6.95 5.53
N PHE A 161 1.21 8.03 5.34
CA PHE A 161 1.04 8.92 4.18
C PHE A 161 1.28 8.25 2.83
N TRP A 162 2.06 7.18 2.80
CA TRP A 162 2.36 6.41 1.60
C TRP A 162 1.14 5.79 0.95
N SER A 163 0.16 5.35 1.74
CA SER A 163 -0.93 4.53 1.22
C SER A 163 -2.31 4.95 1.71
N GLU A 164 -2.43 5.97 2.55
CA GLU A 164 -3.72 6.43 3.05
C GLU A 164 -4.61 6.94 1.91
N VAL A 165 -5.71 6.22 1.70
CA VAL A 165 -6.79 6.52 0.76
C VAL A 165 -8.09 6.54 1.56
N MET A 166 -8.88 7.61 1.40
CA MET A 166 -10.17 7.72 2.08
C MET A 166 -11.13 6.64 1.56
N SER A 167 -11.80 5.97 2.48
CA SER A 167 -12.80 4.94 2.22
C SER A 167 -13.98 5.11 3.17
N ASP A 168 -15.17 4.81 2.68
CA ASP A 168 -16.38 4.64 3.49
C ASP A 168 -16.51 3.22 4.07
N ASP A 169 -15.74 2.25 3.57
CA ASP A 169 -15.67 0.89 4.10
C ASP A 169 -14.64 0.77 5.23
N PRO A 170 -15.08 0.57 6.48
CA PRO A 170 -14.19 0.43 7.64
C PRO A 170 -13.50 -0.93 7.69
N THR A 171 -13.89 -1.89 6.84
CA THR A 171 -13.29 -3.24 6.80
C THR A 171 -12.12 -3.34 5.83
N LEU A 172 -11.86 -2.29 5.03
CA LEU A 172 -10.72 -2.28 4.12
C LEU A 172 -9.41 -2.30 4.92
N GLN A 173 -8.56 -3.25 4.54
CA GLN A 173 -7.19 -3.34 5.03
C GLN A 173 -6.28 -3.26 3.83
N TRP A 174 -5.18 -2.51 3.92
CA TRP A 174 -4.25 -2.42 2.81
C TRP A 174 -2.83 -2.19 3.29
N GLY A 175 -1.89 -2.43 2.39
CA GLY A 175 -0.49 -2.13 2.61
C GLY A 175 0.27 -1.93 1.31
N VAL A 176 1.35 -1.18 1.39
CA VAL A 176 2.31 -1.01 0.30
C VAL A 176 3.65 -1.55 0.76
N TYR A 177 4.26 -2.36 -0.10
CA TYR A 177 5.50 -3.06 0.18
C TYR A 177 6.51 -2.93 -0.94
N ASP A 178 7.77 -3.08 -0.55
CA ASP A 178 8.92 -3.17 -1.44
C ASP A 178 8.99 -4.58 -2.04
N THR A 179 8.96 -4.68 -3.36
CA THR A 179 8.95 -5.94 -4.09
C THR A 179 10.32 -6.62 -4.15
N VAL A 180 11.40 -5.93 -3.80
CA VAL A 180 12.76 -6.48 -3.70
C VAL A 180 12.96 -7.09 -2.31
N THR A 181 12.73 -6.32 -1.26
CA THR A 181 12.93 -6.80 0.13
C THR A 181 11.76 -7.64 0.65
N LYS A 182 10.59 -7.57 -0.02
CA LYS A 182 9.33 -8.18 0.41
C LYS A 182 8.84 -7.69 1.78
N THR A 183 9.14 -6.43 2.10
CA THR A 183 8.74 -5.82 3.38
C THR A 183 7.74 -4.69 3.17
N PHE A 184 6.70 -4.66 3.98
CA PHE A 184 5.81 -3.49 4.06
C PHE A 184 6.57 -2.28 4.60
N PHE A 185 6.33 -1.13 3.97
CA PHE A 185 6.75 0.18 4.48
C PHE A 185 5.55 1.09 4.81
N SER A 186 4.35 0.62 4.49
CA SER A 186 3.09 1.26 4.84
C SER A 186 2.01 0.20 5.00
N LEU A 187 1.24 0.32 6.07
CA LEU A 187 0.07 -0.52 6.37
C LEU A 187 -1.04 0.41 6.86
N SER A 188 -2.27 0.14 6.47
CA SER A 188 -3.43 0.81 7.03
C SER A 188 -3.58 0.46 8.50
N LYS A 189 -4.34 1.28 9.24
CA LYS A 189 -4.51 1.12 10.69
C LYS A 189 -5.02 -0.26 11.10
N GLU A 190 -5.93 -0.83 10.30
CA GLU A 190 -6.55 -2.13 10.56
C GLU A 190 -5.74 -3.30 9.97
N ALA A 191 -4.68 -3.02 9.20
CA ALA A 191 -3.83 -4.04 8.60
C ALA A 191 -2.66 -4.41 9.53
N SER A 192 -2.27 -5.69 9.51
CA SER A 192 -1.09 -6.17 10.23
C SER A 192 -0.10 -6.86 9.28
N ALA A 193 1.20 -6.64 9.53
CA ALA A 193 2.25 -7.33 8.79
C ALA A 193 2.15 -8.86 8.93
N ALA A 194 1.72 -9.36 10.09
CA ALA A 194 1.56 -10.80 10.31
C ALA A 194 0.52 -11.43 9.37
N THR A 195 -0.58 -10.72 9.10
CA THR A 195 -1.62 -11.18 8.17
C THR A 195 -1.20 -11.01 6.71
N PHE A 196 -0.54 -9.89 6.38
CA PHE A 196 -0.28 -9.51 4.99
C PHE A 196 1.02 -10.09 4.42
N SER A 197 2.10 -10.21 5.20
CA SER A 197 3.40 -10.70 4.70
C SER A 197 3.34 -12.07 4.04
N PRO A 198 2.58 -13.08 4.55
CA PRO A 198 2.42 -14.36 3.87
C PRO A 198 1.79 -14.26 2.48
N LEU A 199 1.04 -13.19 2.19
CA LEU A 199 0.33 -13.00 0.93
C LEU A 199 1.23 -12.44 -0.17
N ILE A 200 2.32 -11.75 0.19
CA ILE A 200 3.30 -11.20 -0.76
C ILE A 200 3.91 -12.32 -1.64
N HIS A 201 4.02 -13.54 -1.10
CA HIS A 201 4.60 -14.67 -1.80
C HIS A 201 3.63 -15.35 -2.78
N LEU A 202 2.34 -15.02 -2.70
CA LEU A 202 1.33 -15.56 -3.61
C LEU A 202 1.44 -14.80 -4.94
N LYS A 203 1.68 -15.52 -6.03
CA LYS A 203 1.76 -14.94 -7.38
C LYS A 203 0.39 -14.50 -7.92
N ASP A 204 -0.68 -14.80 -7.20
CA ASP A 204 -2.04 -14.54 -7.61
C ASP A 204 -2.41 -13.07 -7.39
N LEU A 205 -3.01 -12.47 -8.42
CA LEU A 205 -3.53 -11.10 -8.36
C LEU A 205 -4.75 -10.99 -7.45
N THR A 206 -5.46 -12.10 -7.24
CA THR A 206 -6.62 -12.19 -6.34
C THR A 206 -6.59 -13.48 -5.55
N VAL A 207 -6.64 -13.38 -4.22
CA VAL A 207 -6.59 -14.53 -3.31
C VAL A 207 -7.82 -14.49 -2.42
N GLN A 208 -8.43 -15.64 -2.15
CA GLN A 208 -9.41 -15.78 -1.07
C GLN A 208 -8.78 -16.59 0.06
N ARG A 209 -8.68 -16.00 1.25
CA ARG A 209 -8.08 -16.66 2.41
C ARG A 209 -8.64 -16.11 3.71
N ASN A 210 -8.91 -16.99 4.68
CA ASN A 210 -9.36 -16.62 6.02
C ASN A 210 -10.59 -15.69 6.05
N GLY A 211 -11.52 -15.85 5.10
CA GLY A 211 -12.71 -15.00 5.02
C GLY A 211 -12.47 -13.60 4.41
N TYR A 212 -11.32 -13.37 3.78
CA TYR A 212 -11.01 -12.13 3.05
C TYR A 212 -10.73 -12.41 1.58
N LEU A 213 -11.06 -11.43 0.75
CA LEU A 213 -10.68 -11.34 -0.65
C LEU A 213 -9.58 -10.28 -0.77
N TYR A 214 -8.48 -10.66 -1.39
CA TYR A 214 -7.31 -9.82 -1.58
C TYR A 214 -7.15 -9.46 -3.05
N ALA A 215 -6.66 -8.26 -3.33
CA ALA A 215 -6.18 -7.87 -4.65
C ALA A 215 -4.80 -7.22 -4.54
N THR A 216 -3.89 -7.61 -5.44
CA THR A 216 -2.53 -7.05 -5.50
C THR A 216 -2.32 -6.33 -6.83
N VAL A 217 -1.74 -5.14 -6.76
CA VAL A 217 -1.32 -4.34 -7.93
C VAL A 217 0.16 -4.00 -7.81
N TYR A 218 0.88 -4.13 -8.92
CA TYR A 218 2.31 -3.84 -8.99
C TYR A 218 2.53 -2.50 -9.69
N SER A 219 3.43 -1.69 -9.16
CA SER A 219 3.84 -0.45 -9.83
C SER A 219 4.63 -0.78 -11.10
N THR A 220 4.34 -0.05 -12.18
CA THR A 220 5.11 -0.10 -13.42
C THR A 220 6.32 0.83 -13.40
N LYS A 221 6.40 1.72 -12.40
CA LYS A 221 7.43 2.77 -12.29
C LYS A 221 8.54 2.40 -11.31
N ARG A 222 8.21 1.62 -10.28
CA ARG A 222 9.08 1.37 -9.12
C ARG A 222 8.90 -0.05 -8.63
N PRO A 223 9.88 -0.61 -7.91
CA PRO A 223 9.79 -1.94 -7.34
C PRO A 223 8.90 -1.96 -6.08
N ILE A 224 7.68 -1.45 -6.16
CA ILE A 224 6.69 -1.43 -5.08
C ILE A 224 5.37 -2.04 -5.56
N ALA A 225 4.58 -2.55 -4.62
CA ALA A 225 3.27 -3.09 -4.89
C ALA A 225 2.32 -2.77 -3.74
N ALA A 226 1.03 -2.65 -4.05
CA ALA A 226 -0.04 -2.49 -3.07
C ALA A 226 -0.89 -3.75 -3.04
N ILE A 227 -1.30 -4.12 -1.83
CA ILE A 227 -2.24 -5.21 -1.59
C ILE A 227 -3.37 -4.68 -0.73
N VAL A 228 -4.60 -5.02 -1.10
CA VAL A 228 -5.83 -4.59 -0.44
C VAL A 228 -6.66 -5.81 -0.13
N ALA A 229 -7.31 -5.82 1.02
CA ALA A 229 -8.21 -6.86 1.49
C ALA A 229 -9.56 -6.27 1.87
N THR A 230 -10.62 -7.01 1.59
CA THR A 230 -11.97 -6.77 2.14
C THR A 230 -12.57 -8.07 2.66
N SER A 231 -13.49 -7.95 3.61
CA SER A 231 -14.24 -9.09 4.14
C SER A 231 -15.06 -9.77 3.05
N TYR A 232 -15.09 -11.10 3.05
CA TYR A 232 -15.92 -11.90 2.14
C TYR A 232 -17.42 -11.60 2.30
N GLN A 233 -17.86 -11.09 3.45
CA GLN A 233 -19.24 -10.64 3.64
C GLN A 233 -19.64 -9.56 2.63
N ARG A 234 -18.71 -8.70 2.21
CA ARG A 234 -18.96 -7.67 1.19
C ARG A 234 -19.31 -8.28 -0.16
N LEU A 235 -18.66 -9.39 -0.55
CA LEU A 235 -19.02 -10.13 -1.75
C LEU A 235 -20.46 -10.67 -1.66
N ILE A 236 -20.83 -11.19 -0.49
CA ILE A 236 -22.18 -11.72 -0.24
C ILE A 236 -23.21 -10.59 -0.34
N THR A 237 -22.97 -9.42 0.26
CA THR A 237 -23.86 -8.25 0.16
C THR A 237 -24.01 -7.78 -1.29
N HIS A 238 -22.91 -7.66 -2.04
CA HIS A 238 -22.97 -7.28 -3.46
C HIS A 238 -23.74 -8.32 -4.29
N PHE A 239 -23.58 -9.61 -4.01
CA PHE A 239 -24.33 -10.68 -4.66
C PHE A 239 -25.83 -10.56 -4.41
N TYR A 240 -26.26 -10.33 -3.16
CA TYR A 240 -27.67 -10.15 -2.84
C TYR A 240 -28.29 -8.89 -3.46
N ASN A 241 -27.52 -7.81 -3.62
CA ASN A 241 -28.02 -6.60 -4.30
C ASN A 241 -28.27 -6.81 -5.81
N HIS A 242 -27.78 -7.91 -6.39
CA HIS A 242 -27.96 -8.26 -7.81
C HIS A 242 -28.99 -9.39 -8.03
N LEU A 243 -29.61 -9.90 -6.95
CA LEU A 243 -30.71 -10.85 -6.99
C LEU A 243 -32.06 -10.12 -6.91
#